data_AF-A0A968Z529-F1
#
_entry.id   AF-A0A968Z529-F1
#
_cell.length_a   1.000
_cell.length_b   1.000
_cell.length_c   1.000
_cell.angle_alpha   90.00
_cell.angle_beta   90.00
_cell.angle_gamma   90.00
#
_symmetry.space_group_name_H-M   'P 1'
#
loop_
_entity.id
_entity.type
_entity.pdbx_description
1 polymer ?
#
loop_
_entity_poly.entity_id
_entity_poly.type
_entity_poly.pdbx_seq_one_letter_code
_entity_poly.pdbx_strand_id
1 'polypeptide(L)'
;MTFSGLALLALATAGVTLWAIAQWQESERKLNEHYQRSLLLKGVRAATFRAFKEVPDVMVSNDPNAPQEFEKSLKPLESDFQRWAELADTEAEKTQVKEVRQAYDNLIKDASVVFALVKAGRRQQAYALMQSQMEGKDFVKFEEVTDRAVLSDLQNRQIIQQRTLSTRQAAQLVLTIAAFGIISLILLLAAYLSSDLFAPLREVEQALDDVAKGDLKRRLSEERDDEIGAISRAFNQMIEAIRD
;
A
#
# COMPACT_ATOMS: atom_id res chain seq x y z
N MET A 1 0.75 38.90 -0.54
CA MET A 1 1.65 37.73 -0.73
C MET A 1 1.37 36.56 0.23
N THR A 2 0.79 36.77 1.43
CA THR A 2 0.60 35.74 2.46
C THR A 2 -0.46 34.68 2.14
N PHE A 3 -1.60 35.06 1.56
CA PHE A 3 -2.68 34.12 1.19
C PHE A 3 -2.27 33.12 0.10
N SER A 4 -1.48 33.55 -0.87
CA SER A 4 -0.98 32.71 -1.96
C SER A 4 -0.07 31.59 -1.44
N GLY A 5 0.74 31.86 -0.40
CA GLY A 5 1.62 30.87 0.22
C GLY A 5 0.84 29.77 0.97
N LEU A 6 -0.21 30.15 1.71
CA LEU A 6 -1.10 29.18 2.38
C LEU A 6 -1.82 28.28 1.37
N ALA A 7 -2.33 28.87 0.29
CA ALA A 7 -3.02 28.11 -0.76
C ALA A 7 -2.08 27.09 -1.44
N LEU A 8 -0.83 27.48 -1.73
CA LEU A 8 0.15 26.57 -2.32
C LEU A 8 0.54 25.42 -1.38
N LEU A 9 0.74 25.71 -0.09
CA LEU A 9 1.01 24.67 0.92
C LEU A 9 -0.17 23.72 1.09
N ALA A 10 -1.40 24.23 1.08
CA ALA A 10 -2.61 23.42 1.15
C ALA A 10 -2.76 22.50 -0.08
N LEU A 11 -2.47 23.01 -1.29
CA LEU A 11 -2.49 22.19 -2.51
C LEU A 11 -1.39 21.12 -2.50
N ALA A 12 -0.17 21.47 -2.07
CA ALA A 12 0.93 20.53 -1.97
C ALA A 12 0.63 19.40 -0.96
N THR A 13 0.09 19.75 0.22
CA THR A 13 -0.31 18.74 1.23
C THR A 13 -1.44 17.85 0.74
N ALA A 14 -2.46 18.42 0.10
CA ALA A 14 -3.54 17.64 -0.50
C ALA A 14 -3.00 16.68 -1.57
N GLY A 15 -2.10 17.15 -2.45
CA GLY A 15 -1.46 16.32 -3.47
C GLY A 15 -0.66 15.16 -2.89
N VAL A 16 0.18 15.43 -1.88
CA VAL A 16 0.97 14.39 -1.18
C VAL A 16 0.06 13.40 -0.48
N THR A 17 -1.03 13.86 0.13
CA THR A 17 -2.00 13.00 0.82
C THR A 17 -2.70 12.07 -0.17
N LEU A 18 -3.20 12.60 -1.29
CA LEU A 18 -3.83 11.80 -2.35
C LEU A 18 -2.86 10.79 -2.95
N TRP A 19 -1.62 11.21 -3.23
CA TRP A 19 -0.57 10.31 -3.71
C TRP A 19 -0.26 9.20 -2.70
N ALA A 20 -0.12 9.51 -1.41
CA ALA A 20 0.15 8.53 -0.37
C ALA A 20 -0.99 7.52 -0.21
N ILE A 21 -2.25 7.97 -0.31
CA ILE A 21 -3.43 7.08 -0.30
C ILE A 21 -3.42 6.16 -1.52
N ALA A 22 -3.17 6.69 -2.72
CA ALA A 22 -3.10 5.89 -3.93
C ALA A 22 -1.98 4.84 -3.87
N GLN A 23 -0.80 5.21 -3.37
CA GLN A 23 0.30 4.27 -3.15
C GLN A 23 -0.05 3.20 -2.10
N TRP A 24 -0.73 3.58 -1.02
CA TRP A 24 -1.15 2.63 0.00
C TRP A 24 -2.16 1.61 -0.54
N GLN A 25 -3.20 2.08 -1.26
CA GLN A 25 -4.19 1.19 -1.89
C GLN A 25 -3.55 0.20 -2.86
N GLU A 26 -2.60 0.67 -3.68
CA GLU A 26 -1.88 -0.17 -4.63
C GLU A 26 -0.98 -1.21 -3.93
N SER A 27 -0.26 -0.80 -2.88
CA SER A 27 0.53 -1.74 -2.06
C SER A 27 -0.33 -2.78 -1.36
N GLU A 28 -1.49 -2.38 -0.82
CA GLU A 28 -2.42 -3.28 -0.16
C GLU A 28 -3.01 -4.29 -1.15
N ARG A 29 -3.43 -3.83 -2.33
CA ARG A 29 -3.88 -4.69 -3.42
C ARG A 29 -2.83 -5.74 -3.77
N LYS A 30 -1.59 -5.32 -4.05
CA LYS A 30 -0.48 -6.23 -4.38
C LYS A 30 -0.18 -7.21 -3.26
N LEU A 31 -0.14 -6.76 -2.00
CA LEU A 31 0.07 -7.65 -0.86
C LEU A 31 -1.03 -8.70 -0.73
N ASN A 32 -2.29 -8.31 -0.95
CA ASN A 32 -3.41 -9.24 -0.93
C ASN A 32 -3.34 -10.24 -2.10
N GLU A 33 -3.00 -9.79 -3.30
CA GLU A 33 -2.80 -10.67 -4.46
C GLU A 33 -1.71 -11.71 -4.17
N HIS A 34 -0.52 -11.27 -3.71
CA HIS A 34 0.51 -12.19 -3.27
C HIS A 34 0.01 -13.12 -2.17
N TYR A 35 -0.70 -12.60 -1.15
CA TYR A 35 -1.32 -13.40 -0.09
C TYR A 35 -2.12 -14.58 -0.65
N GLN A 36 -3.05 -14.29 -1.56
CA GLN A 36 -3.88 -15.29 -2.25
C GLN A 36 -3.03 -16.26 -3.09
N ARG A 37 -2.01 -15.78 -3.81
CA ARG A 37 -1.09 -16.63 -4.57
C ARG A 37 -0.43 -17.70 -3.70
N SER A 38 0.14 -17.36 -2.54
CA SER A 38 0.72 -18.40 -1.67
C SER A 38 -0.35 -19.31 -1.06
N LEU A 39 -1.56 -18.84 -0.79
CA LEU A 39 -2.64 -19.71 -0.31
C LEU A 39 -3.00 -20.76 -1.36
N LEU A 40 -3.17 -20.33 -2.61
CA LEU A 40 -3.41 -21.23 -3.75
C LEU A 40 -2.25 -22.20 -3.94
N LEU A 41 -1.01 -21.71 -3.94
CA LEU A 41 0.19 -22.57 -4.06
C LEU A 41 0.29 -23.60 -2.93
N LYS A 42 -0.01 -23.21 -1.68
CA LYS A 42 -0.10 -24.14 -0.55
C LYS A 42 -1.21 -25.17 -0.74
N GLY A 43 -2.37 -24.73 -1.24
CA GLY A 43 -3.49 -25.61 -1.59
C GLY A 43 -3.09 -26.65 -2.64
N VAL A 44 -2.48 -26.19 -3.74
CA VAL A 44 -1.94 -27.03 -4.82
C VAL A 44 -0.97 -28.06 -4.28
N ARG A 45 0.02 -27.64 -3.48
CA ARG A 45 0.99 -28.56 -2.87
C ARG A 45 0.31 -29.58 -1.97
N ALA A 46 -0.55 -29.13 -1.06
CA ALA A 46 -1.20 -30.01 -0.09
C ALA A 46 -2.14 -31.04 -0.74
N ALA A 47 -2.94 -30.62 -1.72
CA ALA A 47 -3.84 -31.52 -2.44
C ALA A 47 -3.07 -32.46 -3.38
N THR A 48 -1.99 -32.01 -4.01
CA THR A 48 -1.11 -32.88 -4.82
C THR A 48 -0.44 -33.93 -3.96
N PHE A 49 0.12 -33.57 -2.79
CA PHE A 49 0.70 -34.53 -1.85
C PHE A 49 -0.33 -35.51 -1.30
N ARG A 50 -1.53 -35.01 -0.98
CA ARG A 50 -2.64 -35.87 -0.55
C ARG A 50 -3.04 -36.85 -1.65
N ALA A 51 -3.13 -36.43 -2.90
CA ALA A 51 -3.40 -37.35 -4.01
C ALA A 51 -2.25 -38.35 -4.17
N PHE A 52 -1.01 -37.87 -4.16
CA PHE A 52 0.18 -38.70 -4.38
C PHE A 52 0.31 -39.85 -3.38
N LYS A 53 -0.14 -39.68 -2.13
CA LYS A 53 -0.15 -40.75 -1.11
C LYS A 53 -0.96 -41.99 -1.53
N GLU A 54 -1.96 -41.82 -2.39
CA GLU A 54 -2.82 -42.94 -2.86
C GLU A 54 -2.06 -43.90 -3.80
N VAL A 55 -0.99 -43.43 -4.43
CA VAL A 55 -0.18 -44.22 -5.37
C VAL A 55 0.56 -45.38 -4.66
N PRO A 56 1.28 -45.16 -3.55
CA PRO A 56 1.80 -46.28 -2.78
C PRO A 56 0.69 -47.11 -2.10
N ASP A 57 -0.45 -46.53 -1.72
CA ASP A 57 -1.56 -47.27 -1.08
C ASP A 57 -2.16 -48.35 -1.99
N VAL A 58 -2.32 -48.08 -3.30
CA VAL A 58 -2.76 -49.11 -4.26
C VAL A 58 -1.71 -50.21 -4.46
N MET A 59 -0.43 -49.88 -4.31
CA MET A 59 0.70 -50.78 -4.57
C MET A 59 0.99 -51.71 -3.38
N VAL A 60 0.97 -51.16 -2.17
CA VAL A 60 1.38 -51.83 -0.93
C VAL A 60 0.16 -52.44 -0.22
N SER A 61 -0.89 -51.63 -0.04
CA SER A 61 -2.07 -52.00 0.75
C SER A 61 -3.19 -52.62 -0.09
N ASN A 62 -3.04 -52.65 -1.43
CA ASN A 62 -4.06 -53.08 -2.39
C ASN A 62 -5.39 -52.34 -2.20
N ASP A 63 -5.36 -51.07 -1.81
CA ASP A 63 -6.58 -50.31 -1.57
C ASP A 63 -7.36 -50.12 -2.89
N PRO A 64 -8.57 -50.69 -3.03
CA PRO A 64 -9.37 -50.55 -4.25
C PRO A 64 -9.91 -49.13 -4.45
N ASN A 65 -9.94 -48.30 -3.40
CA ASN A 65 -10.48 -46.94 -3.43
C ASN A 65 -9.42 -45.89 -3.78
N ALA A 66 -8.13 -46.21 -3.69
CA ALA A 66 -7.03 -45.28 -3.94
C ALA A 66 -7.17 -44.48 -5.26
N PRO A 67 -7.54 -45.06 -6.41
CA PRO A 67 -7.76 -44.27 -7.63
C PRO A 67 -8.90 -43.24 -7.51
N GLN A 68 -9.97 -43.58 -6.78
CA GLN A 68 -11.11 -42.69 -6.58
C GLN A 68 -10.77 -41.56 -5.59
N GLU A 69 -10.01 -41.86 -4.54
CA GLU A 69 -9.53 -40.88 -3.57
C GLU A 69 -8.49 -39.93 -4.19
N PHE A 70 -7.66 -40.47 -5.08
CA PHE A 70 -6.72 -39.72 -5.91
C PHE A 70 -7.49 -38.69 -6.75
N GLU A 71 -8.42 -39.13 -7.59
CA GLU A 71 -9.23 -38.23 -8.43
C GLU A 71 -9.99 -37.19 -7.61
N LYS A 72 -10.58 -37.60 -6.47
CA LYS A 72 -11.30 -36.69 -5.57
C LYS A 72 -10.40 -35.58 -5.03
N SER A 73 -9.15 -35.90 -4.68
CA SER A 73 -8.18 -34.93 -4.17
C SER A 73 -7.75 -33.90 -5.23
N LEU A 74 -7.82 -34.27 -6.52
CA LEU A 74 -7.44 -33.38 -7.62
C LEU A 74 -8.56 -32.45 -8.09
N LYS A 75 -9.84 -32.75 -7.79
CA LYS A 75 -10.99 -31.97 -8.29
C LYS A 75 -10.86 -30.45 -8.14
N PRO A 76 -10.37 -29.90 -7.01
CA PRO A 76 -10.26 -28.44 -6.86
C PRO A 76 -9.12 -27.82 -7.66
N LEU A 77 -8.10 -28.61 -8.03
CA LEU A 77 -6.79 -28.10 -8.46
C LEU A 77 -6.83 -27.34 -9.78
N GLU A 78 -7.69 -27.73 -10.72
CA GLU A 78 -7.80 -26.98 -11.98
C GLU A 78 -8.25 -25.54 -11.72
N SER A 79 -9.25 -25.36 -10.85
CA SER A 79 -9.73 -24.02 -10.48
C SER A 79 -8.69 -23.23 -9.67
N ASP A 80 -7.90 -23.91 -8.82
CA ASP A 80 -6.84 -23.26 -8.06
C ASP A 80 -5.69 -22.81 -8.95
N PHE A 81 -5.27 -23.63 -9.93
CA PHE A 81 -4.29 -23.25 -10.94
C PHE A 81 -4.77 -22.09 -11.80
N GLN A 82 -6.04 -22.10 -12.22
CA GLN A 82 -6.61 -21.00 -12.99
C GLN A 82 -6.56 -19.68 -12.20
N ARG A 83 -7.05 -19.68 -10.96
CA ARG A 83 -7.00 -18.49 -10.09
C ARG A 83 -5.57 -18.03 -9.83
N TRP A 84 -4.64 -18.96 -9.66
CA TRP A 84 -3.24 -18.62 -9.42
C TRP A 84 -2.58 -18.01 -10.66
N ALA A 85 -2.96 -18.48 -11.86
CA ALA A 85 -2.55 -17.90 -13.13
C ALA A 85 -3.13 -16.48 -13.34
N GLU A 86 -4.39 -16.26 -12.99
CA GLU A 86 -5.06 -14.95 -13.08
C GLU A 86 -4.41 -13.90 -12.17
N LEU A 87 -3.89 -14.32 -11.02
CA LEU A 87 -3.15 -13.46 -10.10
C LEU A 87 -1.67 -13.25 -10.49
N ALA A 88 -1.19 -13.79 -11.62
CA ALA A 88 0.20 -13.62 -12.06
C ALA A 88 0.35 -12.34 -12.90
N ASP A 89 1.01 -11.34 -12.32
CA ASP A 89 1.20 -10.04 -12.95
C ASP A 89 2.46 -10.06 -13.83
N THR A 90 3.58 -10.49 -13.25
CA THR A 90 4.88 -10.46 -13.93
C THR A 90 5.13 -11.70 -14.80
N GLU A 91 5.99 -11.58 -15.81
CA GLU A 91 6.39 -12.73 -16.64
C GLU A 91 7.10 -13.82 -15.82
N ALA A 92 7.83 -13.45 -14.78
CA ALA A 92 8.45 -14.40 -13.85
C ALA A 92 7.38 -15.21 -13.10
N GLU A 93 6.33 -14.55 -12.60
CA GLU A 93 5.22 -15.21 -11.92
C GLU A 93 4.42 -16.13 -12.85
N LYS A 94 4.17 -15.70 -14.08
CA LYS A 94 3.49 -16.54 -15.10
C LYS A 94 4.33 -17.77 -15.42
N THR A 95 5.65 -17.62 -15.47
CA THR A 95 6.58 -18.74 -15.67
C THR A 95 6.52 -19.73 -14.51
N GLN A 96 6.51 -19.25 -13.27
CA GLN A 96 6.37 -20.12 -12.09
C GLN A 96 5.08 -20.95 -12.13
N VAL A 97 3.95 -20.33 -12.48
CA VAL A 97 2.67 -21.05 -12.62
C VAL A 97 2.79 -22.16 -13.66
N LYS A 98 3.39 -21.87 -14.82
CA LYS A 98 3.61 -22.86 -15.89
C LYS A 98 4.53 -24.00 -15.43
N GLU A 99 5.63 -23.70 -14.75
CA GLU A 99 6.57 -24.71 -14.25
C GLU A 99 5.92 -25.64 -13.24
N VAL A 100 5.16 -25.10 -12.29
CA VAL A 100 4.43 -25.90 -11.29
C VAL A 100 3.32 -26.71 -11.95
N ARG A 101 2.55 -26.12 -12.86
CA ARG A 101 1.51 -26.81 -13.64
C ARG A 101 2.10 -27.99 -14.40
N GLN A 102 3.23 -27.80 -15.09
CA GLN A 102 3.89 -28.85 -15.85
C GLN A 102 4.40 -29.99 -14.96
N ALA A 103 5.01 -29.67 -13.81
CA ALA A 103 5.48 -30.68 -12.86
C ALA A 103 4.31 -31.46 -12.26
N TYR A 104 3.21 -30.78 -11.96
CA TYR A 104 1.95 -31.40 -11.53
C TYR A 104 1.38 -32.34 -12.60
N ASP A 105 1.23 -31.88 -13.84
CA ASP A 105 0.64 -32.68 -14.93
C ASP A 105 1.47 -33.97 -15.20
N ASN A 106 2.79 -33.89 -15.07
CA ASN A 106 3.68 -35.06 -15.18
C ASN A 106 3.41 -36.08 -14.07
N LEU A 107 3.26 -35.63 -12.81
CA LEU A 107 2.93 -36.51 -11.68
C LEU A 107 1.58 -37.21 -11.87
N ILE A 108 0.56 -36.48 -12.34
CA ILE A 108 -0.77 -37.05 -12.56
C ILE A 108 -0.76 -38.09 -13.69
N LYS A 109 -0.02 -37.79 -14.77
CA LYS A 109 0.18 -38.71 -15.88
C LYS A 109 0.82 -40.01 -15.40
N ASP A 110 1.91 -39.93 -14.65
CA ASP A 110 2.63 -41.12 -14.21
C ASP A 110 1.83 -41.93 -13.18
N ALA A 111 1.11 -41.26 -12.27
CA ALA A 111 0.19 -41.92 -11.33
C ALA A 111 -0.90 -42.72 -12.08
N SER A 112 -1.46 -42.14 -13.14
CA SER A 112 -2.45 -42.81 -13.99
C SER A 112 -1.87 -44.08 -14.65
N VAL A 113 -0.61 -44.03 -15.08
CA VAL A 113 0.09 -45.20 -15.64
C VAL A 113 0.34 -46.26 -14.56
N VAL A 114 0.73 -45.86 -13.34
CA VAL A 114 0.87 -46.78 -12.20
C VAL A 114 -0.45 -47.50 -11.91
N PHE A 115 -1.56 -46.77 -11.77
CA PHE A 115 -2.88 -47.38 -11.55
C PHE A 115 -3.26 -48.37 -12.65
N ALA A 116 -3.00 -48.02 -13.91
CA ALA A 116 -3.26 -48.90 -15.06
C ALA A 116 -2.39 -50.18 -15.03
N LEU A 117 -1.11 -50.07 -14.69
CA LEU A 117 -0.19 -51.20 -14.58
C LEU A 117 -0.59 -52.14 -13.43
N VAL A 118 -1.00 -51.59 -12.28
CA VAL A 118 -1.53 -52.38 -11.15
C VAL A 118 -2.77 -53.15 -11.55
N LYS A 119 -3.74 -52.48 -12.20
CA LYS A 119 -4.96 -53.11 -12.70
C LYS A 119 -4.67 -54.23 -13.72
N ALA A 120 -3.64 -54.07 -14.53
CA ALA A 120 -3.19 -55.07 -15.50
C ALA A 120 -2.34 -56.21 -14.90
N GLY A 121 -2.14 -56.24 -13.56
CA GLY A 121 -1.30 -57.23 -12.88
C GLY A 121 0.21 -57.02 -13.06
N ARG A 122 0.64 -55.94 -13.70
CA ARG A 122 2.05 -55.64 -14.02
C ARG A 122 2.76 -54.91 -12.88
N ARG A 123 2.71 -55.48 -11.67
CA ARG A 123 3.20 -54.83 -10.44
C ARG A 123 4.67 -54.43 -10.46
N GLN A 124 5.54 -55.26 -11.05
CA GLN A 124 6.97 -54.93 -11.12
C GLN A 124 7.23 -53.69 -11.99
N GLN A 125 6.49 -53.53 -13.09
CA GLN A 125 6.59 -52.34 -13.94
C GLN A 125 6.01 -51.11 -13.24
N ALA A 126 4.88 -51.27 -12.54
CA ALA A 126 4.27 -50.22 -11.74
C ALA A 126 5.24 -49.72 -10.65
N TYR A 127 5.88 -50.65 -9.92
CA TYR A 127 6.86 -50.33 -8.89
C TYR A 127 8.09 -49.61 -9.45
N ALA A 128 8.65 -50.08 -10.57
CA ALA A 128 9.80 -49.43 -11.19
C ALA A 128 9.50 -48.00 -11.65
N LEU A 129 8.32 -47.77 -12.25
CA LEU A 129 7.86 -46.45 -12.65
C LEU A 129 7.66 -45.53 -11.43
N MET A 130 6.98 -46.04 -10.40
CA MET A 130 6.72 -45.31 -9.16
C MET A 130 8.03 -44.89 -8.47
N GLN A 131 8.95 -45.84 -8.24
CA GLN A 131 10.17 -45.56 -7.48
C GLN A 131 11.16 -44.67 -8.27
N SER A 132 11.42 -44.99 -9.53
CA SER A 132 12.49 -44.31 -10.28
C SER A 132 12.05 -43.00 -10.90
N GLN A 133 10.86 -42.97 -11.51
CA GLN A 133 10.41 -41.82 -12.31
C GLN A 133 9.51 -40.91 -11.46
N MET A 134 8.50 -41.46 -10.78
CA MET A 134 7.58 -40.63 -9.99
C MET A 134 8.26 -40.09 -8.72
N GLU A 135 8.66 -40.95 -7.79
CA GLU A 135 9.26 -40.54 -6.51
C GLU A 135 10.66 -39.94 -6.73
N GLY A 136 11.51 -40.59 -7.52
CA GLY A 136 12.90 -40.19 -7.70
C GLY A 136 13.13 -38.94 -8.55
N LYS A 137 12.17 -38.52 -9.38
CA LYS A 137 12.36 -37.43 -10.33
C LYS A 137 11.20 -36.44 -10.38
N ASP A 138 10.00 -36.89 -10.71
CA ASP A 138 8.89 -35.95 -10.98
C ASP A 138 8.33 -35.34 -9.70
N PHE A 139 8.30 -36.09 -8.60
CA PHE A 139 7.95 -35.59 -7.27
C PHE A 139 8.99 -34.59 -6.76
N VAL A 140 10.28 -34.96 -6.83
CA VAL A 140 11.39 -34.05 -6.49
C VAL A 140 11.31 -32.77 -7.32
N LYS A 141 10.99 -32.89 -8.61
CA LYS A 141 10.86 -31.72 -9.49
C LYS A 141 9.70 -30.83 -9.04
N PHE A 142 8.55 -31.41 -8.73
CA PHE A 142 7.39 -30.69 -8.22
C PHE A 142 7.69 -29.97 -6.90
N GLU A 143 8.37 -30.64 -5.96
CA GLU A 143 8.83 -30.01 -4.72
C GLU A 143 9.76 -28.83 -5.01
N GLU A 144 10.76 -29.01 -5.87
CA GLU A 144 11.72 -27.96 -6.22
C GLU A 144 11.03 -26.71 -6.80
N VAL A 145 10.11 -26.89 -7.77
CA VAL A 145 9.45 -25.76 -8.43
C VAL A 145 8.43 -25.08 -7.52
N THR A 146 7.75 -25.85 -6.64
CA THR A 146 6.81 -25.27 -5.68
C THR A 146 7.53 -24.53 -4.55
N ASP A 147 8.62 -25.08 -4.02
CA ASP A 147 9.44 -24.40 -3.00
C ASP A 147 10.04 -23.11 -3.55
N ARG A 148 10.54 -23.13 -4.78
CA ARG A 148 11.03 -21.92 -5.46
C ARG A 148 9.93 -20.87 -5.61
N ALA A 149 8.73 -21.26 -6.02
CA ALA A 149 7.59 -20.34 -6.15
C ALA A 149 7.16 -19.76 -4.78
N VAL A 150 7.17 -20.57 -3.72
CA VAL A 150 6.88 -20.09 -2.35
C VAL A 150 7.93 -19.06 -1.91
N LEU A 151 9.22 -19.37 -2.06
CA LEU A 151 10.31 -18.46 -1.68
C LEU A 151 10.25 -17.15 -2.45
N SER A 152 9.98 -17.21 -3.75
CA SER A 152 9.82 -16.02 -4.58
C SER A 152 8.63 -15.16 -4.11
N ASP A 153 7.48 -15.76 -3.78
CA ASP A 153 6.32 -15.00 -3.31
C ASP A 153 6.59 -14.35 -1.94
N LEU A 154 7.29 -15.05 -1.04
CA LEU A 154 7.73 -14.49 0.25
C LEU A 154 8.67 -13.28 0.06
N GLN A 155 9.63 -13.38 -0.84
CA GLN A 155 10.54 -12.27 -1.17
C GLN A 155 9.79 -11.07 -1.76
N ASN A 156 8.87 -11.31 -2.70
CA ASN A 156 8.08 -10.25 -3.31
C ASN A 156 7.24 -9.49 -2.27
N ARG A 157 6.60 -10.20 -1.33
CA ARG A 157 5.89 -9.56 -0.21
C ARG A 157 6.80 -8.73 0.67
N GLN A 158 7.99 -9.23 1.01
CA GLN A 158 8.96 -8.47 1.81
C GLN A 158 9.38 -7.18 1.09
N ILE A 159 9.63 -7.26 -0.22
CA ILE A 159 9.96 -6.09 -1.04
C ILE A 159 8.81 -5.07 -1.03
N ILE A 160 7.56 -5.52 -1.21
CA ILE A 160 6.39 -4.63 -1.19
C ILE A 160 6.21 -4.00 0.19
N GLN A 161 6.37 -4.76 1.28
CA GLN A 161 6.31 -4.25 2.64
C GLN A 161 7.39 -3.20 2.90
N GLN A 162 8.63 -3.46 2.52
CA GLN A 162 9.75 -2.52 2.69
C GLN A 162 9.51 -1.22 1.91
N ARG A 163 9.06 -1.31 0.65
CA ARG A 163 8.69 -0.13 -0.16
C ARG A 163 7.53 0.65 0.46
N THR A 164 6.54 -0.05 1.00
CA THR A 164 5.39 0.59 1.67
C THR A 164 5.83 1.36 2.91
N LEU A 165 6.75 0.80 3.70
CA LEU A 165 7.31 1.48 4.87
C LEU A 165 8.11 2.72 4.49
N SER A 166 8.98 2.64 3.48
CA SER A 166 9.77 3.81 3.04
C SER A 166 8.90 4.91 2.44
N THR A 167 7.90 4.55 1.62
CA THR A 167 6.92 5.51 1.09
C THR A 167 6.12 6.16 2.21
N ARG A 168 5.71 5.41 3.23
CA ARG A 168 5.00 5.96 4.40
C ARG A 168 5.87 6.94 5.19
N GLN A 169 7.15 6.60 5.44
CA GLN A 169 8.09 7.48 6.12
C GLN A 169 8.32 8.78 5.35
N ALA A 170 8.50 8.70 4.03
CA ALA A 170 8.65 9.89 3.18
C ALA A 170 7.39 10.77 3.22
N ALA A 171 6.20 10.19 3.09
CA ALA A 171 4.94 10.93 3.19
C ALA A 171 4.77 11.58 4.57
N GLN A 172 5.08 10.86 5.66
CA GLN A 172 5.03 11.39 7.02
C GLN A 172 5.99 12.57 7.22
N LEU A 173 7.21 12.49 6.69
CA LEU A 173 8.18 13.59 6.78
C LEU A 173 7.65 14.83 6.06
N VAL A 174 7.15 14.68 4.83
CA VAL A 174 6.60 15.80 4.04
C VAL A 174 5.39 16.42 4.72
N LEU A 175 4.45 15.61 5.22
CA LEU A 175 3.28 16.10 5.96
C LEU A 175 3.66 16.80 7.26
N THR A 176 4.67 16.30 7.98
CA THR A 176 5.19 16.93 9.21
C THR A 176 5.80 18.30 8.90
N ILE A 177 6.66 18.39 7.88
CA ILE A 177 7.25 19.67 7.43
C ILE A 177 6.16 20.64 7.02
N ALA A 178 5.16 20.19 6.26
CA ALA A 178 4.06 21.05 5.84
C ALA A 178 3.19 21.52 7.00
N ALA A 179 2.93 20.66 7.99
CA ALA A 179 2.22 21.04 9.21
C ALA A 179 2.95 22.13 9.99
N PHE A 180 4.27 21.98 10.19
CA PHE A 180 5.09 23.03 10.79
C PHE A 180 5.07 24.32 9.95
N GLY A 181 5.18 24.22 8.63
CA GLY A 181 5.11 25.37 7.73
C GLY A 181 3.79 26.14 7.82
N ILE A 182 2.66 25.43 7.90
CA ILE A 182 1.33 26.03 8.07
C ILE A 182 1.23 26.72 9.44
N ILE A 183 1.65 26.06 10.52
CA ILE A 183 1.64 26.63 11.88
C ILE A 183 2.50 27.89 11.93
N SER A 184 3.73 27.84 11.41
CA SER A 184 4.63 29.00 11.37
C SER A 184 4.02 30.15 10.57
N LEU A 185 3.37 29.88 9.45
CA LEU A 185 2.73 30.93 8.62
C LEU A 185 1.52 31.55 9.31
N ILE A 186 0.72 30.75 10.04
CA ILE A 186 -0.38 31.25 10.87
C ILE A 186 0.16 32.16 11.99
N LEU A 187 1.22 31.75 12.68
CA LEU A 187 1.83 32.55 13.75
C LEU A 187 2.41 33.86 13.21
N LEU A 188 3.09 33.82 12.07
CA LEU A 188 3.61 35.03 11.41
C LEU A 188 2.48 35.98 10.98
N LEU A 189 1.39 35.44 10.43
CA LEU A 189 0.23 36.24 10.05
C LEU A 189 -0.46 36.86 11.28
N ALA A 190 -0.58 36.10 12.37
CA ALA A 190 -1.15 36.59 13.62
C ALA A 190 -0.28 37.70 14.24
N ALA A 191 1.05 37.53 14.24
CA ALA A 191 1.98 38.53 14.71
C ALA A 191 1.88 39.83 13.87
N TYR A 192 1.89 39.69 12.54
CA TYR A 192 1.73 40.80 11.60
C TYR A 192 0.41 41.55 11.80
N LEU A 193 -0.72 40.85 11.88
CA LEU A 193 -2.02 41.49 12.13
C LEU A 193 -2.06 42.20 13.49
N SER A 194 -1.45 41.61 14.52
CA SER A 194 -1.41 42.20 15.86
C SER A 194 -0.60 43.48 15.90
N SER A 195 0.61 43.51 15.29
CA SER A 195 1.50 44.67 15.33
C SER A 195 1.11 45.75 14.33
N ASP A 196 0.77 45.37 13.11
CA ASP A 196 0.71 46.31 11.99
C ASP A 196 -0.72 46.78 11.69
N LEU A 197 -1.75 46.09 12.21
CA LEU A 197 -3.14 46.46 11.99
C LEU A 197 -3.86 46.76 13.31
N PHE A 198 -3.92 45.80 14.23
CA PHE A 198 -4.74 45.94 15.44
C PHE A 198 -4.16 46.93 16.46
N ALA A 199 -2.83 47.00 16.62
CA ALA A 199 -2.22 47.96 17.55
C ALA A 199 -2.47 49.44 17.12
N PRO A 200 -2.21 49.85 15.86
CA PRO A 200 -2.54 51.20 15.40
C PRO A 200 -4.04 51.53 15.49
N LEU A 201 -4.93 50.57 15.16
CA LEU A 201 -6.37 50.78 15.28
C LEU A 201 -6.80 51.04 16.73
N ARG A 202 -6.19 50.33 17.69
CA ARG A 202 -6.40 50.62 19.12
C ARG A 202 -5.87 51.98 19.53
N GLU A 203 -4.76 52.43 18.95
CA GLU A 203 -4.22 53.77 19.23
C GLU A 203 -5.16 54.87 18.74
N VAL A 204 -5.74 54.70 17.54
CA VAL A 204 -6.78 55.60 17.01
C VAL A 204 -8.02 55.60 17.90
N GLU A 205 -8.50 54.42 18.31
CA GLU A 205 -9.64 54.28 19.22
C GLU A 205 -9.41 55.02 20.54
N GLN A 206 -8.23 54.83 21.15
CA GLN A 206 -7.85 55.51 22.39
C GLN A 206 -7.77 57.03 22.21
N ALA A 207 -7.20 57.50 21.10
CA ALA A 207 -7.12 58.94 20.84
C ALA A 207 -8.50 59.59 20.63
N LEU A 208 -9.45 58.88 20.01
CA LEU A 208 -10.84 59.33 19.91
C LEU A 208 -11.52 59.40 21.28
N ASP A 209 -11.27 58.42 22.16
CA ASP A 209 -11.82 58.41 23.52
C ASP A 209 -11.25 59.56 24.39
N ASP A 210 -9.95 59.87 24.25
CA ASP A 210 -9.32 61.02 24.91
C ASP A 210 -9.98 62.35 24.49
N VAL A 211 -10.25 62.49 23.20
CA VAL A 211 -10.91 63.68 22.62
C VAL A 211 -12.35 63.78 23.10
N ALA A 212 -13.08 62.67 23.19
CA ALA A 212 -14.45 62.64 23.72
C ALA A 212 -14.50 63.08 25.20
N LYS A 213 -13.41 62.85 25.95
CA LYS A 213 -13.23 63.31 27.34
C LYS A 213 -12.74 64.76 27.45
N GLY A 214 -12.52 65.43 26.31
CA GLY A 214 -12.10 66.82 26.24
C GLY A 214 -10.59 67.05 26.16
N ASP A 215 -9.76 66.00 26.08
CA ASP A 215 -8.33 66.15 25.83
C ASP A 215 -8.05 66.31 24.34
N LEU A 216 -8.14 67.55 23.88
CA LEU A 216 -7.81 67.89 22.50
C LEU A 216 -6.31 67.84 22.22
N LYS A 217 -5.41 67.58 23.19
CA LYS A 217 -3.95 67.66 22.99
C LYS A 217 -3.36 66.45 22.26
N ARG A 218 -4.06 65.31 22.25
CA ARG A 218 -3.61 64.06 21.63
C ARG A 218 -3.35 64.24 20.12
N ARG A 219 -2.27 63.63 19.63
CA ARG A 219 -1.90 63.53 18.21
C ARG A 219 -1.45 62.10 17.92
N LEU A 220 -1.80 61.58 16.75
CA LEU A 220 -1.38 60.26 16.27
C LEU A 220 -0.13 60.37 15.39
N SER A 221 0.65 59.28 15.31
CA SER A 221 1.83 59.24 14.42
C SER A 221 1.42 59.27 12.94
N GLU A 222 2.14 60.05 12.14
CA GLU A 222 1.94 60.19 10.69
C GLU A 222 3.00 59.48 9.86
N GLU A 223 3.90 58.71 10.50
CA GLU A 223 5.03 58.02 9.83
C GLU A 223 4.60 56.95 8.81
N ARG A 224 3.33 56.49 8.87
CA ARG A 224 2.80 55.49 7.92
C ARG A 224 2.27 56.12 6.65
N ASP A 225 2.60 55.51 5.51
CA ASP A 225 2.14 55.93 4.19
C ASP A 225 0.94 55.12 3.65
N ASP A 226 0.31 54.29 4.49
CA ASP A 226 -0.84 53.46 4.12
C ASP A 226 -2.19 54.03 4.61
N GLU A 227 -3.27 53.25 4.47
CA GLU A 227 -4.62 53.64 4.87
C GLU A 227 -4.72 53.96 6.37
N ILE A 228 -3.94 53.28 7.22
CA ILE A 228 -3.89 53.57 8.65
C ILE A 228 -3.22 54.92 8.89
N GLY A 229 -2.11 55.21 8.21
CA GLY A 229 -1.49 56.53 8.25
C GLY A 229 -2.39 57.65 7.73
N ALA A 230 -3.21 57.37 6.71
CA ALA A 230 -4.19 58.32 6.21
C ALA A 230 -5.27 58.65 7.26
N ILE A 231 -5.71 57.64 8.03
CA ILE A 231 -6.63 57.84 9.17
C ILE A 231 -5.96 58.69 10.26
N SER A 232 -4.71 58.41 10.62
CA SER A 232 -3.98 59.22 11.61
C SER A 232 -3.85 60.69 11.21
N ARG A 233 -3.50 60.96 9.94
CA ARG A 233 -3.43 62.33 9.39
C ARG A 233 -4.78 63.03 9.43
N ALA A 234 -5.85 62.35 9.01
CA ALA A 234 -7.20 62.90 9.02
C ALA A 234 -7.68 63.21 10.46
N PHE A 235 -7.37 62.34 11.43
CA PHE A 235 -7.64 62.58 12.85
C PHE A 235 -6.90 63.83 13.35
N ASN A 236 -5.61 63.95 13.05
CA ASN A 236 -4.80 65.11 13.46
C ASN A 236 -5.35 66.43 12.87
N GLN A 237 -5.73 66.45 11.59
CA GLN A 237 -6.35 67.61 10.95
C GLN A 237 -7.69 68.00 11.59
N MET A 238 -8.53 67.01 11.93
CA MET A 238 -9.80 67.25 12.62
C MET A 238 -9.58 67.93 13.97
N ILE A 239 -8.60 67.46 14.75
CA ILE A 239 -8.28 68.06 16.06
C ILE A 239 -7.77 69.48 15.93
N GLU A 240 -6.99 69.77 14.90
CA GLU A 240 -6.53 71.13 14.61
C GLU A 240 -7.71 72.07 14.34
N ALA A 241 -8.65 71.64 13.50
CA ALA A 241 -9.84 72.39 13.15
C ALA A 241 -10.82 72.62 14.32
N ILE A 242 -10.78 71.80 15.37
CA ILE A 242 -11.63 71.97 16.58
C ILE A 242 -10.98 72.93 17.59
N ARG A 243 -9.64 73.04 17.58
CA ARG A 243 -8.90 73.91 18.52
C ARG A 243 -8.92 75.38 18.10
N ASP A 244 -9.06 75.64 16.81
CA ASP A 244 -9.19 76.99 16.22
C ASP A 244 -10.63 77.53 16.32
#